data_AF-A0A0R2CPR6-F1
#
_entry.id   AF-A0A0R2CPR6-F1
#
_cell.length_a   1.000
_cell.length_b   1.000
_cell.length_c   1.000
_cell.angle_alpha   90.00
_cell.angle_beta   90.00
_cell.angle_gamma   90.00
#
_symmetry.space_group_name_H-M   'P 1'
#
loop_
_entity.id
_entity.type
_entity.pdbx_description
1 polymer ?
#
loop_
_entity_poly.entity_id
_entity_poly.type
_entity_poly.pdbx_seq_one_letter_code
_entity_poly.pdbx_strand_id
1 'polypeptide(L)' 'MAESPFLDKHLNEVFDWSDSDMPVRDALWDYYMEHNGHDTKATEESMEKYMTMSADDIKADAEKLLK' A
#
# COMPACT_ATOMS: atom_id res chain seq x y z
N MET A 1 6.04 -15.29 -8.54
CA MET A 1 4.83 -14.88 -7.82
C MET A 1 4.47 -13.54 -8.41
N ALA A 2 3.29 -13.41 -9.03
CA ALA A 2 2.91 -12.17 -9.69
C ALA A 2 2.44 -11.20 -8.61
N GLU A 3 3.20 -10.13 -8.38
CA GLU A 3 2.78 -9.01 -7.55
C GLU A 3 1.42 -8.49 -8.08
N SER A 4 0.50 -8.18 -7.17
CA SER A 4 -0.80 -7.62 -7.54
C SER A 4 -0.55 -6.31 -8.30
N PRO A 5 -0.92 -6.19 -9.59
CA PRO A 5 -0.60 -5.02 -10.43
C PRO A 5 -1.25 -3.73 -9.92
N PHE A 6 -2.12 -3.84 -8.91
CA PHE A 6 -2.69 -2.72 -8.17
C PHE A 6 -1.67 -1.97 -7.32
N LEU A 7 -0.69 -2.67 -6.75
CA LEU A 7 0.35 -2.06 -5.91
C LEU A 7 1.27 -1.11 -6.70
N ASP A 8 1.45 -1.39 -7.99
CA ASP A 8 2.21 -0.57 -8.93
C ASP A 8 1.43 0.63 -9.49
N LYS A 9 0.11 0.71 -9.25
CA LYS A 9 -0.68 1.86 -9.70
C LYS A 9 -0.40 3.08 -8.83
N HIS A 10 -0.53 4.26 -9.41
CA HIS A 10 -0.40 5.50 -8.66
C HIS A 10 -1.67 5.75 -7.82
N LEU A 11 -1.51 6.35 -6.65
CA LEU A 11 -2.62 6.64 -5.73
C LEU A 11 -3.71 7.48 -6.40
N ASN A 12 -3.32 8.52 -7.13
CA ASN A 12 -4.22 9.37 -7.89
C ASN A 12 -5.02 8.65 -8.98
N GLU A 13 -4.52 7.53 -9.52
CA GLU A 13 -5.22 6.75 -10.53
C GLU A 13 -6.28 5.82 -9.94
N VAL A 14 -6.11 5.42 -8.67
CA VAL A 14 -6.99 4.42 -8.01
C VAL A 14 -7.85 5.00 -6.89
N PHE A 15 -7.47 6.15 -6.33
CA PHE A 15 -8.13 6.84 -5.24
C PHE A 15 -8.47 8.28 -5.64
N ASP A 16 -9.76 8.56 -5.83
CA ASP A 16 -10.25 9.91 -6.19
C ASP A 16 -9.98 10.98 -5.11
N TRP A 17 -9.61 10.58 -3.89
CA TRP A 17 -9.33 11.50 -2.78
C TRP A 17 -7.84 11.86 -2.65
N SER A 18 -6.96 11.14 -3.34
CA SER A 18 -5.52 11.36 -3.27
C SER A 18 -5.01 11.95 -4.58
N ASP A 19 -4.29 13.06 -4.52
CA ASP A 19 -3.58 13.63 -5.67
C ASP A 19 -2.11 13.13 -5.75
N SER A 20 -1.73 12.17 -4.91
CA SER A 20 -0.36 11.65 -4.91
C SER A 20 -0.08 10.82 -6.15
N ASP A 21 0.99 11.17 -6.86
CA ASP A 21 1.56 10.38 -7.95
C ASP A 21 2.39 9.18 -7.44
N MET A 22 2.43 8.99 -6.13
CA MET A 22 3.16 7.88 -5.51
C MET A 22 2.41 6.56 -5.74
N PRO A 23 3.14 5.45 -5.95
CA PRO A 23 2.53 4.12 -6.04
C PRO A 23 1.79 3.75 -4.75
N VAL A 24 0.69 2.99 -4.85
CA VAL A 24 -0.04 2.48 -3.68
C VAL A 24 0.88 1.71 -2.74
N ARG A 25 1.78 0.90 -3.31
CA ARG A 25 2.81 0.17 -2.56
C ARG A 25 3.62 1.08 -1.65
N ASP A 26 4.09 2.20 -2.20
CA ASP A 26 5.04 3.08 -1.53
C ASP A 26 4.35 3.84 -0.40
N ALA A 27 3.12 4.31 -0.61
CA ALA A 27 2.35 4.95 0.44
C ALA A 27 1.94 4.00 1.57
N LEU A 28 1.56 2.76 1.25
CA LEU A 28 1.31 1.73 2.27
C LEU A 28 2.61 1.46 3.06
N TRP A 29 3.73 1.32 2.38
CA TRP A 29 5.04 1.14 3.01
C TRP A 29 5.35 2.29 3.96
N ASP A 30 5.21 3.54 3.52
CA ASP A 30 5.50 4.74 4.31
C ASP A 30 4.63 4.80 5.58
N TYR A 31 3.33 4.53 5.45
CA TYR A 31 2.42 4.40 6.60
C TYR A 31 2.90 3.34 7.61
N TYR A 32 3.29 2.15 7.12
CA TYR A 32 3.79 1.09 7.99
C TYR A 32 5.15 1.42 8.61
N MET A 33 6.02 2.12 7.88
CA MET A 33 7.29 2.63 8.41
C MET A 33 7.02 3.58 9.57
N GLU A 34 6.16 4.59 9.41
CA GLU A 34 5.84 5.50 10.51
C GLU A 34 5.20 4.76 11.69
N HIS A 35 4.27 3.83 11.41
CA HIS A 35 3.58 3.08 12.45
C HIS A 35 4.50 2.12 13.24
N ASN A 36 5.44 1.48 12.54
CA ASN A 36 6.37 0.51 13.12
C ASN A 36 7.67 1.17 13.65
N GLY A 37 7.75 2.50 13.69
CA GLY A 37 8.95 3.21 14.18
C GLY A 37 10.16 3.07 13.27
N HIS A 38 9.93 3.06 11.95
CA HIS A 38 10.88 2.85 10.87
C HIS A 38 11.51 1.45 10.85
N ASP A 39 10.83 0.46 11.44
CA ASP A 39 11.23 -0.93 11.33
C ASP A 39 10.89 -1.47 9.93
N THR A 40 11.92 -1.55 9.08
CA THR A 40 11.80 -2.08 7.71
C THR A 40 11.39 -3.55 7.69
N LYS A 41 11.73 -4.33 8.73
CA LYS A 41 11.44 -5.76 8.78
C LYS A 41 9.97 -6.01 9.05
N ALA A 42 9.41 -5.32 10.05
CA ALA A 42 7.99 -5.35 10.36
C ALA A 42 7.13 -4.79 9.21
N THR A 43 7.65 -3.76 8.52
CA THR A 43 7.01 -3.19 7.33
C THR A 43 7.01 -4.20 6.18
N GLU A 44 8.12 -4.89 5.92
CA GLU A 44 8.22 -5.89 4.88
C GLU A 44 7.27 -7.08 5.16
N GLU A 45 7.20 -7.58 6.39
CA GLU A 45 6.23 -8.61 6.80
C GLU A 45 4.78 -8.13 6.60
N SER A 46 4.50 -6.86 6.89
CA SER A 46 3.19 -6.25 6.66
C SER A 46 2.88 -6.09 5.16
N MET A 47 3.89 -5.84 4.33
CA MET A 47 3.75 -5.72 2.88
C MET A 47 3.60 -7.07 2.18
N GLU A 48 4.21 -8.13 2.72
CA GLU A 48 4.15 -9.49 2.18
C GLU A 48 2.70 -10.00 2.10
N LYS A 49 1.85 -9.63 3.07
CA LYS A 49 0.41 -9.98 3.03
C LYS A 49 -0.27 -9.43 1.78
N TYR A 50 0.08 -8.24 1.32
CA TYR A 50 -0.51 -7.62 0.13
C TYR A 50 -0.11 -8.29 -1.17
N MET A 51 1.00 -9.05 -1.20
CA MET A 51 1.35 -9.87 -2.37
C MET A 51 0.38 -11.05 -2.58
N THR A 52 -0.36 -11.43 -1.54
CA THR A 52 -1.34 -12.54 -1.58
C THR A 52 -2.79 -12.09 -1.50
N MET A 53 -3.04 -10.83 -1.11
CA MET A 53 -4.36 -10.22 -1.12
C MET A 53 -4.81 -9.82 -2.54
N SER A 54 -6.12 -9.76 -2.73
CA SER A 54 -6.72 -9.25 -3.96
C SER A 54 -6.60 -7.72 -4.05
N ALA A 55 -6.61 -7.20 -5.27
CA ALA A 55 -6.57 -5.76 -5.52
C ALA A 55 -7.66 -4.97 -4.76
N ASP A 56 -8.88 -5.53 -4.68
CA ASP A 56 -10.00 -4.92 -3.96
C ASP A 56 -9.74 -4.80 -2.45
N ASP A 57 -9.16 -5.84 -1.85
CA ASP A 57 -8.79 -5.83 -0.43
C ASP A 57 -7.67 -4.82 -0.16
N ILE A 58 -6.64 -4.80 -1.01
CA ILE A 58 -5.53 -3.82 -0.92
C ILE A 58 -6.08 -2.41 -1.03
N LYS A 59 -7.00 -2.17 -1.98
CA LYS A 59 -7.67 -0.87 -2.16
C LYS A 59 -8.39 -0.45 -0.89
N ALA A 60 -9.24 -1.32 -0.34
CA ALA A 60 -10.01 -1.02 0.87
C ALA A 60 -9.12 -0.76 2.10
N ASP A 61 -8.04 -1.52 2.25
CA ASP A 61 -7.06 -1.32 3.33
C ASP A 61 -6.32 0.01 3.14
N ALA A 62 -5.84 0.31 1.93
CA ALA A 62 -5.19 1.56 1.60
C ALA A 62 -6.10 2.78 1.80
N GLU A 63 -7.38 2.74 1.40
CA GLU A 63 -8.33 3.83 1.70
C GLU A 63 -8.56 4.01 3.20
N LYS A 64 -8.40 2.96 4.00
CA LYS A 64 -8.61 3.02 5.44
C LYS A 64 -7.37 3.49 6.20
N LEU A 65 -6.18 3.19 5.69
CA LEU A 65 -4.91 3.52 6.32
C LEU A 65 -4.38 4.90 5.89
N LEU A 66 -4.59 5.27 4.61
CA LEU A 66 -4.00 6.47 4.01
C LEU A 66 -4.94 7.69 3.98
N LYS A 67 -6.23 7.50 4.30
CA LYS A 67 -7.23 8.59 4.43
C LYS A 67 -7.33 9.11 5.86
#